data_AF-A0A2K8N5W4-F1
#
_entry.id   AF-A0A2K8N5W4-F1
#
_cell.length_a   1.000
_cell.length_b   1.000
_cell.length_c   1.000
_cell.angle_alpha   90.00
_cell.angle_beta   90.00
_cell.angle_gamma   90.00
#
_symmetry.space_group_name_H-M   'P 1'
#
loop_
_entity.id
_entity.type
_entity.pdbx_description
1 polymer ?
#
loop_
_entity_poly.entity_id
_entity_poly.type
_entity_poly.pdbx_seq_one_letter_code
_entity_poly.pdbx_strand_id
1 'polypeptide(L)'
;MRPMVREGMAAAVGLAWGVTVGSGFLALLSVLDVVPRLVQLTRFKGGLLAYQWALIAGAFISTLSEIFPMPMSLSRWMAAAWGLFAGVFVGMVAGALTEVLNVLPILARRLRLEPVLPLLVSAMVIGKMMGCLVNFLFPELSP
;
A
#
# COMPACT_ATOMS: atom_id res chain seq x y z
N MET A 1 15.38 -37.22 8.98
CA MET A 1 14.40 -36.95 7.91
C MET A 1 13.29 -35.95 8.29
N ARG A 2 12.69 -36.01 9.49
CA ARG A 2 11.67 -35.03 9.93
C ARG A 2 12.10 -33.54 9.99
N PRO A 3 13.36 -33.16 10.31
CA PRO A 3 13.73 -31.73 10.36
C PRO A 3 13.90 -31.09 8.96
N MET A 4 14.50 -31.78 7.98
CA MET A 4 14.65 -31.26 6.62
C MET A 4 13.30 -30.97 5.93
N VAL A 5 12.28 -31.80 6.18
CA VAL A 5 10.94 -31.57 5.62
C VAL A 5 10.30 -30.33 6.23
N ARG A 6 10.47 -30.11 7.55
CA ARG A 6 9.93 -28.93 8.24
C ARG A 6 10.59 -27.63 7.76
N GLU A 7 11.90 -27.63 7.56
CA GLU A 7 12.64 -26.48 7.03
C GLU A 7 12.25 -26.17 5.58
N GLY A 8 12.11 -27.21 4.74
CA GLY A 8 11.62 -27.05 3.36
C GLY A 8 10.21 -26.48 3.29
N MET A 9 9.30 -26.95 4.15
CA MET A 9 7.93 -26.41 4.22
C MET A 9 7.92 -24.96 4.73
N ALA A 10 8.73 -24.64 5.75
CA ALA A 10 8.84 -23.27 6.25
C ALA A 10 9.37 -22.30 5.19
N ALA A 11 10.37 -22.72 4.41
CA ALA A 11 10.89 -21.93 3.30
C ALA A 11 9.84 -21.71 2.20
N ALA A 12 9.09 -22.76 1.82
CA ALA A 12 8.02 -22.65 0.82
C ALA A 12 6.90 -21.72 1.27
N VAL A 13 6.48 -21.82 2.54
CA VAL A 13 5.49 -20.92 3.12
C VAL A 13 6.03 -19.49 3.14
N GLY A 14 7.24 -19.26 3.65
CA GLY A 14 7.87 -17.94 3.67
C GLY A 14 7.95 -17.27 2.30
N LEU A 15 8.31 -18.03 1.26
CA LEU A 15 8.31 -17.54 -0.13
C LEU A 15 6.89 -17.21 -0.62
N ALA A 16 5.90 -18.05 -0.33
CA ALA A 16 4.51 -17.78 -0.70
C ALA A 16 3.96 -16.50 -0.05
N TRP A 17 4.24 -16.29 1.23
CA TRP A 17 3.88 -15.06 1.94
C TRP A 17 4.58 -13.84 1.34
N GLY A 18 5.89 -13.92 1.07
CA GLY A 18 6.64 -12.83 0.46
C GLY A 18 6.11 -12.41 -0.92
N VAL A 19 5.79 -13.39 -1.79
CA VAL A 19 5.20 -13.12 -3.10
C VAL A 19 3.80 -12.50 -2.97
N THR A 20 2.98 -12.99 -2.05
CA THR A 20 1.62 -12.48 -1.83
C THR A 20 1.64 -11.04 -1.33
N VAL A 21 2.46 -10.74 -0.32
CA VAL A 21 2.58 -9.38 0.25
C VAL A 21 3.20 -8.42 -0.77
N GLY A 22 4.27 -8.82 -1.44
CA GLY A 22 4.96 -7.98 -2.44
C GLY A 22 4.07 -7.66 -3.66
N SER A 23 3.32 -8.64 -4.16
CA SER A 23 2.37 -8.43 -5.25
C SER A 23 1.20 -7.54 -4.84
N GLY A 24 0.65 -7.72 -3.63
CA GLY A 24 -0.40 -6.85 -3.08
C GLY A 24 0.06 -5.40 -2.93
N PHE A 25 1.28 -5.19 -2.42
CA PHE A 25 1.87 -3.86 -2.28
C PHE A 25 2.03 -3.15 -3.64
N LEU A 26 2.65 -3.81 -4.63
CA LEU A 26 2.83 -3.22 -5.96
C LEU A 26 1.50 -3.03 -6.70
N ALA A 27 0.53 -3.94 -6.53
CA ALA A 27 -0.80 -3.82 -7.11
C ALA A 27 -1.53 -2.59 -6.57
N LEU A 28 -1.51 -2.36 -5.25
CA LEU A 28 -2.13 -1.17 -4.65
C LEU A 28 -1.51 0.13 -5.18
N LEU A 29 -0.18 0.21 -5.21
CA LEU A 29 0.50 1.42 -5.70
C LEU A 29 0.28 1.67 -7.20
N SER A 30 0.08 0.62 -7.98
CA SER A 30 -0.21 0.72 -9.41
C SER A 30 -1.67 1.13 -9.66
N VAL A 31 -2.63 0.57 -8.93
CA VAL A 31 -4.07 0.93 -9.06
C VAL A 31 -4.35 2.34 -8.58
N LEU A 32 -3.62 2.82 -7.56
CA LEU A 32 -3.70 4.20 -7.09
C LEU A 32 -2.91 5.18 -7.98
N ASP A 33 -2.29 4.73 -9.07
CA ASP A 33 -1.50 5.57 -9.96
C ASP A 33 -0.35 6.36 -9.27
N VAL A 34 0.14 5.88 -8.12
CA VAL A 34 1.22 6.56 -7.36
C VAL A 34 2.51 6.60 -8.17
N VAL A 35 2.87 5.47 -8.79
CA VAL A 35 4.07 5.34 -9.63
C VAL A 35 3.99 6.21 -10.90
N PRO A 36 2.93 6.14 -11.73
CA PRO A 36 2.83 7.00 -12.90
C PRO A 36 2.76 8.48 -12.53
N ARG A 37 2.14 8.86 -11.40
CA ARG A 37 2.10 10.26 -10.94
C ARG A 37 3.49 10.81 -10.59
N LEU A 38 4.36 9.99 -9.98
CA LEU A 38 5.76 10.33 -9.73
C LEU A 38 6.56 10.57 -11.02
N VAL A 39 6.37 9.70 -12.01
CA VAL A 39 7.00 9.83 -13.34
C VAL A 39 6.56 11.12 -14.02
N GLN A 40 5.26 11.44 -13.96
CA GLN A 40 4.69 12.66 -14.54
C GLN A 40 5.22 13.93 -13.87
N LEU A 41 5.29 13.95 -12.53
CA LEU A 41 5.80 15.09 -11.76
C LEU A 41 7.27 15.38 -12.07
N THR A 42 8.07 14.32 -12.25
CA THR A 42 9.51 14.45 -12.50
C THR A 42 9.82 14.63 -14.00
N ARG A 43 8.80 14.56 -14.86
CA ARG A 43 8.88 14.65 -16.34
C ARG A 43 9.94 13.73 -16.97
N PHE A 44 10.24 12.60 -16.32
CA PHE A 44 11.31 11.71 -16.72
C PHE A 44 10.79 10.70 -17.76
N LYS A 45 11.12 10.91 -19.03
CA LYS A 45 10.73 10.00 -20.13
C LYS A 45 11.46 8.66 -19.96
N GLY A 46 10.72 7.60 -19.61
CA GLY A 46 11.27 6.24 -19.40
C GLY A 46 11.59 5.88 -17.94
N GLY A 47 11.19 6.70 -16.97
CA GLY A 47 11.53 6.51 -15.54
C GLY A 47 10.73 5.43 -14.82
N LEU A 48 9.69 4.86 -15.44
CA LEU A 48 8.77 3.94 -14.77
C LEU A 48 9.49 2.75 -14.12
N LEU A 49 10.41 2.13 -14.86
CA LEU A 49 11.17 0.98 -14.36
C LEU A 49 12.08 1.39 -13.18
N ALA A 50 12.70 2.56 -13.25
CA ALA A 50 13.58 3.06 -12.18
C ALA A 50 12.81 3.29 -10.88
N TYR A 51 11.60 3.85 -10.94
CA TYR A 51 10.75 4.01 -9.74
C TYR A 51 10.26 2.68 -9.19
N GLN A 52 9.94 1.70 -10.04
CA GLN A 52 9.61 0.34 -9.58
C GLN A 52 10.79 -0.32 -8.87
N TRP A 53 12.01 -0.22 -9.42
CA TRP A 53 13.22 -0.70 -8.75
C TRP A 53 13.50 0.04 -7.44
N ALA A 54 13.26 1.35 -7.38
CA ALA A 54 13.39 2.12 -6.13
C ALA A 54 12.38 1.65 -5.06
N LEU A 55 11.13 1.35 -5.45
CA LEU A 55 10.12 0.78 -4.54
C LEU A 55 10.52 -0.60 -4.04
N ILE A 56 10.98 -1.48 -4.94
CA ILE A 56 11.44 -2.83 -4.59
C ILE A 56 12.65 -2.75 -3.65
N ALA A 57 13.63 -1.89 -3.95
CA ALA A 57 14.80 -1.68 -3.11
C ALA A 57 14.42 -1.12 -1.73
N GLY A 58 13.49 -0.16 -1.68
CA GLY A 58 12.99 0.40 -0.43
C GLY A 58 12.28 -0.64 0.43
N ALA A 59 11.39 -1.45 -0.17
CA ALA A 59 10.72 -2.55 0.52
C ALA A 59 11.73 -3.59 1.03
N PHE A 60 12.71 -3.97 0.20
CA PHE A 60 13.76 -4.91 0.58
C PHE A 60 14.60 -4.40 1.76
N ILE A 61 15.03 -3.13 1.72
CA ILE A 61 15.78 -2.50 2.82
C ILE A 61 14.93 -2.44 4.09
N SER A 62 13.64 -2.10 3.98
CA SER A 62 12.72 -2.09 5.12
C SER A 62 12.61 -3.48 5.76
N THR A 63 12.43 -4.53 4.97
CA THR A 63 12.38 -5.91 5.47
C THR A 63 13.69 -6.32 6.13
N LEU A 64 14.84 -5.95 5.55
CA LEU A 64 16.15 -6.21 6.18
C LEU A 64 16.30 -5.47 7.52
N SER A 65 15.83 -4.23 7.62
CA SER A 65 15.89 -3.46 8.87
C SER A 65 15.02 -4.02 9.99
N GLU A 66 13.95 -4.72 9.63
CA GLU A 66 13.05 -5.39 10.58
C GLU A 66 13.64 -6.74 11.06
N ILE A 67 14.27 -7.50 10.16
CA ILE A 67 14.92 -8.78 10.49
C ILE A 67 16.21 -8.55 11.30
N PHE A 68 17.00 -7.54 10.94
CA PHE A 68 18.25 -7.20 11.60
C PHE A 68 18.07 -5.90 12.37
N PRO A 69 17.70 -5.95 13.67
CA PRO A 69 17.58 -4.78 14.52
C PRO A 69 18.97 -4.21 14.83
N MET A 70 19.58 -3.58 13.83
CA MET A 70 20.81 -2.83 14.00
C MET A 70 20.44 -1.48 14.61
N PRO A 71 21.10 -1.03 15.69
CA PRO A 71 20.88 0.32 16.21
C PRO A 71 21.42 1.34 15.20
N MET A 72 20.59 1.68 14.22
CA MET A 72 20.89 2.73 13.24
C MET A 72 20.71 4.09 13.91
N SER A 73 21.82 4.63 14.39
CA SER A 73 21.94 6.04 14.74
C SER A 73 21.88 6.88 13.45
N LEU A 74 20.67 7.25 13.02
CA LEU A 74 20.50 8.20 11.93
C LEU A 74 20.88 9.60 12.39
N SER A 75 21.78 10.25 11.65
CA SER A 75 22.04 11.68 11.83
C SER A 75 20.75 12.48 11.66
N ARG A 76 20.58 13.58 12.42
CA ARG A 76 19.38 14.43 12.38
C ARG A 76 19.02 14.88 10.97
N TRP A 77 20.02 15.16 10.14
CA TRP A 77 19.83 15.54 8.74
C TRP A 77 19.27 14.40 7.88
N MET A 78 19.76 13.18 8.10
CA MET A 78 19.28 11.98 7.40
C MET A 78 17.83 11.66 7.80
N ALA A 79 17.52 11.79 9.09
CA ALA A 79 16.16 11.59 9.60
C ALA A 79 15.18 12.64 9.05
N ALA A 80 15.59 13.90 8.95
CA ALA A 80 14.79 14.96 8.34
C ALA A 80 14.52 14.69 6.85
N ALA A 81 15.55 14.30 6.10
CA ALA A 81 15.38 13.92 4.69
C ALA A 81 14.43 12.73 4.54
N TRP A 82 14.61 11.68 5.35
CA TRP A 82 13.72 10.52 5.36
C TRP A 82 12.26 10.90 5.67
N GLY A 83 12.04 11.76 6.66
CA GLY A 83 10.71 12.26 7.02
C GLY A 83 10.06 13.04 5.89
N LEU A 84 10.81 13.85 5.15
CA LEU A 84 10.30 14.56 3.97
C LEU A 84 9.88 13.60 2.87
N PHE A 85 10.71 12.60 2.53
CA PHE A 85 10.35 11.60 1.52
C PHE A 85 9.14 10.77 1.94
N ALA A 86 9.06 10.37 3.21
CA ALA A 86 7.90 9.68 3.77
C ALA A 86 6.63 10.55 3.68
N GLY A 87 6.74 11.84 4.01
CA GLY A 87 5.65 12.79 3.90
C GLY A 87 5.16 12.98 2.47
N VAL A 88 6.08 13.08 1.50
CA VAL A 88 5.74 13.15 0.06
C VAL A 88 5.05 11.86 -0.38
N PHE A 89 5.57 10.69 0.02
CA PHE A 89 4.97 9.39 -0.31
C PHE A 89 3.55 9.25 0.25
N VAL A 90 3.36 9.49 1.55
CA VAL A 90 2.05 9.43 2.20
C VAL A 90 1.09 10.47 1.61
N GLY A 91 1.57 11.68 1.31
CA GLY A 91 0.79 12.72 0.66
C GLY A 91 0.31 12.32 -0.74
N MET A 92 1.15 11.65 -1.54
CA MET A 92 0.76 11.13 -2.85
C MET A 92 -0.26 10.00 -2.74
N VAL A 93 -0.10 9.06 -1.80
CA VAL A 93 -1.08 8.00 -1.55
C VAL A 93 -2.42 8.58 -1.12
N ALA A 94 -2.42 9.57 -0.22
CA ALA A 94 -3.63 10.25 0.21
C ALA A 94 -4.31 11.01 -0.95
N GLY A 95 -3.54 11.73 -1.77
CA GLY A 95 -4.05 12.44 -2.95
C GLY A 95 -4.56 11.52 -4.05
N ALA A 96 -3.91 10.38 -4.25
CA ALA A 96 -4.38 9.34 -5.15
C ALA A 96 -5.71 8.74 -4.67
N LEU A 97 -5.83 8.47 -3.36
CA LEU A 97 -7.06 7.95 -2.80
C LEU A 97 -8.22 8.93 -2.97
N THR A 98 -8.01 10.24 -2.74
CA THR A 98 -9.06 11.25 -2.94
C THR A 98 -9.44 11.40 -4.40
N GLU A 99 -8.49 11.26 -5.33
CA GLU A 99 -8.74 11.25 -6.76
C GLU A 99 -9.63 10.06 -7.16
N VAL A 100 -9.30 8.84 -6.71
CA VAL A 100 -10.11 7.64 -6.95
C VAL A 100 -11.51 7.77 -6.31
N LEU A 101 -11.59 8.31 -5.09
CA LEU A 101 -12.89 8.55 -4.43
C LEU A 101 -13.72 9.58 -5.20
N ASN A 102 -13.11 10.60 -5.78
CA ASN A 102 -13.79 11.59 -6.59
C ASN A 102 -14.21 11.05 -7.98
N VAL A 103 -13.60 9.95 -8.44
CA VAL A 103 -14.03 9.23 -9.65
C VAL A 103 -15.33 8.46 -9.43
N LEU A 104 -15.63 8.00 -8.20
CA LEU A 104 -16.86 7.22 -7.93
C LEU A 104 -18.16 8.01 -8.29
N PRO A 105 -18.35 9.27 -7.87
CA PRO A 105 -19.49 10.08 -8.30
C PRO A 105 -19.51 10.32 -9.82
N ILE A 106 -18.35 10.49 -10.44
CA ILE A 106 -18.24 10.71 -11.89
C ILE A 106 -18.72 9.45 -12.64
N LEU A 107 -18.32 8.26 -12.19
CA LEU A 107 -18.72 6.99 -12.78
C LEU A 107 -20.23 6.77 -12.62
N ALA A 108 -20.77 7.06 -11.43
CA ALA A 108 -22.20 6.94 -11.18
C ALA A 108 -23.04 7.87 -12.09
N ARG A 109 -22.59 9.11 -12.33
CA ARG A 109 -23.22 10.00 -13.32
C ARG A 109 -23.12 9.45 -14.74
N ARG A 110 -21.96 8.91 -15.13
CA ARG A 110 -21.78 8.31 -16.46
C ARG A 110 -22.65 7.08 -16.71
N LEU A 111 -22.95 6.31 -15.66
CA LEU A 111 -23.85 5.16 -15.73
C LEU A 111 -25.33 5.53 -15.55
N ARG A 112 -25.67 6.83 -15.45
CA ARG A 112 -27.02 7.34 -15.14
C ARG A 112 -27.60 6.78 -13.83
N LEU A 113 -26.74 6.47 -12.86
CA LEU A 113 -27.10 5.98 -11.52
C LEU A 113 -27.28 7.13 -10.51
N GLU A 114 -27.49 8.36 -10.98
CA GLU A 114 -27.72 9.54 -10.16
C GLU A 114 -28.77 9.35 -9.05
N PRO A 115 -29.95 8.74 -9.31
CA PRO A 115 -30.93 8.51 -8.24
C PRO A 115 -30.48 7.48 -7.20
N VAL A 116 -29.55 6.59 -7.56
CA VAL A 116 -29.04 5.51 -6.68
C VAL A 116 -27.73 5.92 -5.97
N LEU A 117 -27.12 7.05 -6.36
CA LEU A 117 -25.90 7.58 -5.74
C LEU A 117 -25.98 7.68 -4.20
N PRO A 118 -27.04 8.25 -3.58
CA PRO A 118 -27.13 8.29 -2.12
C PRO A 118 -27.20 6.89 -1.49
N LEU A 119 -27.80 5.92 -2.18
CA LEU A 119 -27.82 4.51 -1.74
C LEU A 119 -26.41 3.90 -1.80
N LEU A 120 -25.64 4.23 -2.85
CA LEU A 120 -24.29 3.71 -3.06
C LEU A 120 -23.29 4.28 -2.03
N VAL A 121 -23.40 5.59 -1.76
CA VAL A 121 -22.60 6.27 -0.72
C VAL A 121 -22.99 5.77 0.67
N SER A 122 -24.29 5.61 0.97
CA SER A 122 -24.72 5.06 2.26
C SER A 122 -24.28 3.61 2.45
N ALA A 123 -24.32 2.78 1.41
CA ALA A 123 -23.77 1.42 1.46
C ALA A 123 -22.27 1.41 1.78
N MET A 124 -21.47 2.32 1.21
CA MET A 124 -20.05 2.48 1.57
C MET A 124 -19.86 2.89 3.03
N VAL A 125 -20.64 3.86 3.51
CA VAL A 125 -20.56 4.33 4.91
C VAL A 125 -20.94 3.21 5.88
N ILE A 126 -22.03 2.48 5.59
CA ILE A 126 -22.46 1.33 6.40
C ILE A 126 -21.39 0.23 6.37
N GLY A 127 -20.81 -0.07 5.22
CA GLY A 127 -19.70 -1.03 5.11
C GLY A 127 -18.51 -0.66 6.00
N LYS A 128 -18.09 0.62 5.98
CA LYS A 128 -17.06 1.13 6.89
C LYS A 128 -17.47 1.05 8.37
N MET A 129 -18.69 1.45 8.70
CA MET A 129 -19.20 1.36 10.08
C MET A 129 -19.21 -0.07 10.58
N MET A 130 -19.72 -1.01 9.79
CA MET A 130 -19.73 -2.43 10.12
C MET A 130 -18.32 -2.98 10.30
N GLY A 131 -17.38 -2.62 9.43
CA GLY A 131 -15.96 -2.97 9.58
C GLY A 131 -15.37 -2.47 10.90
N CYS A 132 -15.62 -1.20 11.26
CA CYS A 132 -15.19 -0.64 12.53
C CYS A 132 -15.86 -1.32 13.74
N LEU A 133 -17.15 -1.64 13.65
CA LEU A 133 -17.90 -2.35 14.69
C LEU A 133 -17.36 -3.76 14.92
N VAL A 134 -17.06 -4.50 13.85
CA VAL A 134 -16.46 -5.84 13.94
C VAL A 134 -15.07 -5.76 14.57
N ASN A 135 -14.23 -4.81 14.14
CA ASN A 135 -12.91 -4.60 14.73
C ASN A 135 -12.98 -4.23 16.22
N PHE A 136 -14.00 -3.45 16.62
CA PHE A 136 -14.20 -3.06 18.01
C PHE A 136 -14.71 -4.22 18.88
N LEU A 137 -15.66 -5.02 18.36
CA LEU A 137 -16.33 -6.06 19.13
C LEU A 137 -15.51 -7.37 19.20
N PHE A 138 -14.71 -7.65 18.16
CA PHE A 138 -13.89 -8.86 18.07
C PHE A 138 -12.40 -8.51 17.91
N PRO A 139 -11.75 -7.98 18.96
CA PRO A 139 -10.32 -7.70 18.93
C PRO A 139 -9.45 -8.96 18.80
N GLU A 140 -9.98 -10.15 19.14
CA GLU A 140 -9.27 -11.43 18.95
C GLU A 140 -9.23 -11.90 17.48
N LEU A 141 -10.00 -11.26 16.59
CA LEU A 141 -9.98 -11.53 15.15
C LEU A 141 -9.00 -10.62 14.39
N SER A 142 -8.40 -9.61 15.03
CA SER A 142 -7.38 -8.76 14.43
C SER A 142 -5.98 -9.31 14.73
N PRO A 143 -5.25 -9.83 13.72
CA PRO A 143 -3.86 -10.26 13.88
C PRO A 143 -2.90 -9.10 14.13
#